data_AF-A0A2D0KYC7-F1
#
_entry.id   AF-A0A2D0KYC7-F1
#
_cell.length_a   1.000
_cell.length_b   1.000
_cell.length_c   1.000
_cell.angle_alpha   90.00
_cell.angle_beta   90.00
_cell.angle_gamma   90.00
#
_symmetry.space_group_name_H-M   'P 1'
#
loop_
_entity.id
_entity.type
_entity.pdbx_description
1 polymer ?
#
loop_
_entity_poly.entity_id
_entity_poly.type
_entity_poly.pdbx_seq_one_letter_code
_entity_poly.pdbx_strand_id
1 'polypeptide(L)'
;MARAPKPPVYLNEIAAEQWKSKAKILNEREDLSPADWNNLELYCVNYAIYRKAVADIELRGFAVEGSRGAATSNPSLKAKADAEKIMIKMSSLLGFDPVSRRRNPIESDEPDDLDVLIA
;
A
#
# COMPACT_ATOMS: atom_id res chain seq x y z
N MET A 1 19.92 -10.39 1.50
CA MET A 1 19.13 -9.19 1.17
C MET A 1 18.41 -9.38 -0.16
N ALA A 2 17.08 -9.36 -0.16
CA ALA A 2 16.31 -9.40 -1.41
C ALA A 2 16.31 -8.02 -2.06
N ARG A 3 16.94 -7.88 -3.23
CA ARG A 3 16.90 -6.63 -4.01
C ARG A 3 15.51 -6.46 -4.62
N ALA A 4 14.96 -5.24 -4.60
CA ALA A 4 13.69 -4.94 -5.25
C ALA A 4 13.65 -5.45 -6.70
N PRO A 5 12.64 -6.27 -7.06
CA PRO A 5 12.43 -6.64 -8.44
C PRO A 5 11.94 -5.44 -9.26
N LYS A 6 12.06 -5.56 -10.58
CA LYS A 6 11.40 -4.62 -11.49
C LYS A 6 9.88 -4.65 -11.25
N PRO A 7 9.17 -3.53 -11.42
CA PRO A 7 7.72 -3.52 -11.32
C PRO A 7 7.12 -4.56 -12.28
N PRO A 8 6.09 -5.33 -11.86
CA PRO A 8 5.39 -6.24 -12.76
C PRO A 8 4.87 -5.54 -14.01
N VAL A 9 5.01 -6.19 -15.16
CA VAL A 9 4.77 -5.59 -16.48
C VAL A 9 3.33 -5.16 -16.74
N TYR A 10 2.36 -5.71 -15.99
CA TYR A 10 0.94 -5.36 -16.10
C TYR A 10 0.54 -4.16 -15.24
N LEU A 11 1.44 -3.67 -14.37
CA LEU A 11 1.13 -2.49 -13.59
C LEU A 11 0.93 -1.30 -14.54
N ASN A 12 -0.17 -0.58 -14.37
CA ASN A 12 -0.34 0.69 -15.04
C ASN A 12 0.69 1.71 -14.52
N GLU A 13 0.82 2.83 -15.23
CA GLU A 13 1.80 3.87 -14.95
C GLU A 13 1.77 4.33 -13.47
N ILE A 14 0.59 4.64 -12.93
CA ILE A 14 0.43 5.08 -11.53
C ILE A 14 0.93 4.02 -10.55
N ALA A 15 0.59 2.75 -10.77
CA ALA A 15 1.01 1.65 -9.91
C ALA A 15 2.52 1.39 -10.03
N ALA A 16 3.08 1.45 -11.24
CA ALA A 16 4.50 1.24 -11.50
C ALA A 16 5.37 2.36 -10.91
N GLU A 17 4.90 3.60 -10.92
CA GLU A 17 5.57 4.73 -10.25
C GLU A 17 5.57 4.54 -8.73
N GLN A 18 4.43 4.15 -8.15
CA GLN A 18 4.39 3.85 -6.72
C GLN A 18 5.27 2.68 -6.34
N TRP A 19 5.34 1.64 -7.16
CA TRP A 19 6.25 0.53 -6.94
C TRP A 19 7.69 1.03 -6.80
N LYS A 20 8.16 1.83 -7.76
CA LYS A 20 9.53 2.38 -7.73
C LYS A 20 9.78 3.21 -6.46
N SER A 21 8.81 4.04 -6.07
CA SER A 21 8.91 4.89 -4.87
C SER A 21 8.99 4.06 -3.58
N LYS A 22 8.06 3.12 -3.40
CA LYS A 22 7.95 2.32 -2.17
C LYS A 22 8.99 1.20 -2.08
N ALA A 23 9.35 0.59 -3.21
CA ALA A 23 10.41 -0.41 -3.25
C ALA A 23 11.77 0.17 -2.85
N LYS A 24 12.03 1.45 -3.16
CA LYS A 24 13.24 2.15 -2.68
C LYS A 24 13.28 2.21 -1.14
N ILE A 25 12.15 2.54 -0.51
CA ILE A 25 12.03 2.59 0.96
C ILE A 25 12.20 1.19 1.57
N LEU A 26 11.59 0.18 0.96
CA LEU A 26 11.72 -1.20 1.45
C LEU A 26 13.17 -1.71 1.34
N ASN A 27 13.87 -1.43 0.23
CA ASN A 27 15.25 -1.87 0.02
C ASN A 27 16.25 -1.37 1.07
N GLU A 28 15.94 -0.30 1.80
CA GLU A 28 16.76 0.18 2.92
C GLU A 28 16.65 -0.72 4.15
N ARG A 29 15.75 -1.71 4.12
CA ARG A 29 15.52 -2.67 5.19
C ARG A 29 16.21 -4.00 4.90
N GLU A 30 16.78 -4.59 5.94
CA GLU A 30 17.53 -5.85 5.84
C GLU A 30 16.65 -7.10 6.05
N ASP A 31 15.38 -6.91 6.45
CA ASP A 31 14.43 -7.95 6.88
C ASP A 31 13.43 -8.41 5.79
N LEU A 32 13.60 -7.98 4.54
CA LEU A 32 12.63 -8.29 3.48
C LEU A 32 12.70 -9.74 2.99
N SER A 33 11.52 -10.35 2.87
CA SER A 33 11.29 -11.63 2.22
C SER A 33 10.69 -11.44 0.81
N PRO A 34 10.71 -12.47 -0.06
CA PRO A 34 10.03 -12.42 -1.34
C PRO A 34 8.52 -12.12 -1.24
N ALA A 35 7.86 -12.51 -0.14
CA ALA A 35 6.43 -12.28 0.07
C ALA A 35 6.09 -10.79 0.24
N ASP A 36 7.05 -9.99 0.72
CA ASP A 36 6.86 -8.55 0.92
C ASP A 36 6.69 -7.80 -0.41
N TRP A 37 7.31 -8.30 -1.48
CA TRP A 37 7.13 -7.75 -2.82
C TRP A 37 5.70 -7.97 -3.36
N ASN A 38 5.07 -9.09 -3.01
CA ASN A 38 3.66 -9.33 -3.36
C ASN A 38 2.72 -8.39 -2.60
N ASN A 39 3.03 -8.11 -1.32
CA ASN A 39 2.28 -7.14 -0.51
C ASN A 39 2.45 -5.72 -1.07
N LEU A 40 3.66 -5.37 -1.51
CA LEU A 40 3.91 -4.10 -2.19
C LEU A 40 3.11 -4.00 -3.49
N GLU A 41 3.06 -5.08 -4.26
CA GLU A 41 2.28 -5.12 -5.49
C GLU A 41 0.81 -4.79 -5.26
N LEU A 42 0.21 -5.47 -4.27
CA LEU A 42 -1.17 -5.26 -3.88
C LEU A 42 -1.41 -3.81 -3.44
N TYR A 43 -0.47 -3.21 -2.69
CA TYR A 43 -0.52 -1.80 -2.33
C TYR A 43 -0.51 -0.90 -3.58
N CYS A 44 0.39 -1.13 -4.52
CA CYS A 44 0.55 -0.32 -5.74
C CYS A 44 -0.68 -0.37 -6.64
N VAL A 45 -1.27 -1.56 -6.84
CA VAL A 45 -2.52 -1.71 -7.60
C VAL A 45 -3.65 -0.93 -6.94
N ASN A 46 -3.80 -1.04 -5.62
CA ASN A 46 -4.85 -0.32 -4.89
C ASN A 46 -4.62 1.19 -4.87
N TYR A 47 -3.37 1.65 -4.82
CA TYR A 47 -3.05 3.06 -4.96
C TYR A 47 -3.51 3.61 -6.32
N ALA A 48 -3.30 2.86 -7.41
CA ALA A 48 -3.78 3.29 -8.72
C ALA A 48 -5.32 3.32 -8.80
N ILE A 49 -6.02 2.36 -8.19
CA ILE A 49 -7.49 2.37 -8.06
C ILE A 49 -7.94 3.61 -7.29
N TYR A 50 -7.32 3.88 -6.14
CA TYR A 50 -7.61 5.05 -5.32
C TYR A 50 -7.45 6.36 -6.12
N ARG A 51 -6.33 6.54 -6.83
CA ARG A 51 -6.08 7.76 -7.63
C ARG A 51 -7.09 7.93 -8.74
N LYS A 52 -7.46 6.85 -9.44
CA LYS A 52 -8.50 6.89 -10.49
C LYS A 52 -9.88 7.20 -9.92
N ALA A 53 -10.23 6.60 -8.79
CA ALA A 53 -11.50 6.85 -8.11
C ALA A 53 -11.62 8.29 -7.62
N VAL A 54 -10.55 8.85 -7.05
CA VAL A 54 -10.49 10.26 -6.65
C VAL A 54 -10.68 11.18 -7.86
N ALA A 55 -9.98 10.91 -8.97
CA ALA A 55 -10.13 11.71 -10.19
C ALA A 55 -11.55 11.64 -10.78
N ASP A 56 -12.19 10.46 -10.76
CA ASP A 56 -13.57 10.30 -11.22
C ASP A 56 -14.58 11.03 -10.30
N ILE A 57 -14.39 10.96 -8.98
CA ILE A 57 -15.23 11.70 -8.01
C ILE A 57 -15.10 13.21 -8.21
N GLU A 58 -13.88 13.71 -8.44
CA GLU A 58 -13.66 15.14 -8.71
C GLU A 58 -14.38 15.58 -9.99
N LEU A 59 -14.31 14.75 -11.03
CA LEU A 59 -14.91 15.06 -12.33
C LEU A 59 -16.45 14.95 -12.33
N ARG A 60 -17.00 13.91 -11.68
CA ARG A 60 -18.43 13.53 -11.79
C ARG A 60 -19.24 13.86 -10.55
N GLY A 61 -18.58 14.23 -9.45
CA GLY A 61 -19.20 14.44 -8.16
C GLY A 61 -19.60 13.15 -7.44
N PHE A 62 -20.29 13.32 -6.31
CA PHE A 62 -20.72 12.23 -5.43
C PHE A 62 -21.96 11.46 -5.93
N ALA A 63 -22.74 12.06 -6.82
CA ALA A 63 -23.94 11.46 -7.41
C ALA A 63 -23.86 11.52 -8.94
N VAL A 64 -24.28 10.44 -9.58
CA VAL A 64 -24.28 10.28 -11.04
C VAL A 64 -25.67 9.86 -11.51
N GLU A 65 -25.99 10.10 -12.78
CA GLU A 65 -27.24 9.62 -13.35
C GLU A 65 -27.23 8.09 -13.47
N GLY A 66 -28.27 7.45 -12.92
CA GLY A 66 -28.49 6.01 -13.02
C GLY A 66 -29.20 5.61 -14.31
N SER A 67 -29.29 4.31 -14.58
CA SER A 67 -29.88 3.77 -15.83
C SER A 67 -31.35 4.13 -16.08
N ARG A 68 -32.07 4.62 -15.06
CA ARG A 68 -33.47 5.06 -15.14
C ARG A 68 -33.62 6.58 -15.03
N GLY A 69 -32.54 7.34 -15.21
CA GLY A 69 -32.52 8.81 -15.10
C GLY A 69 -32.54 9.36 -13.67
N ALA A 70 -32.74 8.51 -12.66
CA ALA A 70 -32.63 8.92 -11.26
C ALA A 70 -31.17 9.02 -10.81
N ALA A 71 -30.83 10.02 -10.00
CA ALA A 71 -29.51 10.14 -9.40
C ALA A 71 -29.19 8.94 -8.50
N THR A 72 -28.00 8.39 -8.63
CA THR A 72 -27.45 7.31 -7.81
C THR A 72 -26.06 7.67 -7.29
N SER A 73 -25.60 6.99 -6.25
CA SER A 73 -24.26 7.21 -5.70
C SER A 73 -23.18 6.88 -6.73
N ASN A 74 -22.14 7.72 -6.81
CA ASN A 74 -21.00 7.45 -7.68
C ASN A 74 -20.30 6.13 -7.24
N PRO A 75 -20.21 5.10 -8.11
CA PRO A 75 -19.54 3.85 -7.79
C PRO A 75 -18.07 4.01 -7.35
N SER A 76 -17.41 5.06 -7.82
CA SER A 76 -16.03 5.41 -7.46
C SER A 76 -15.86 5.68 -5.96
N LEU A 77 -16.92 6.08 -5.25
CA LEU A 77 -16.87 6.24 -3.79
C LEU A 77 -16.57 4.93 -3.08
N LYS A 78 -17.22 3.84 -3.51
CA LYS A 78 -16.97 2.50 -2.97
C LYS A 78 -15.57 2.00 -3.36
N ALA A 79 -15.18 2.19 -4.62
CA ALA A 79 -13.85 1.81 -5.08
C ALA A 79 -12.74 2.51 -4.29
N LYS A 80 -12.89 3.81 -4.02
CA LYS A 80 -11.99 4.60 -3.17
C LYS A 80 -11.92 4.01 -1.76
N ALA A 81 -13.06 3.81 -1.11
CA ALA A 81 -13.12 3.33 0.28
C ALA A 81 -12.52 1.93 0.44
N ASP A 82 -12.75 1.03 -0.51
CA ASP A 82 -12.21 -0.33 -0.46
C ASP A 82 -10.69 -0.33 -0.72
N ALA A 83 -10.20 0.49 -1.67
CA ALA A 83 -8.77 0.69 -1.89
C ALA A 83 -8.06 1.27 -0.67
N GLU A 84 -8.66 2.28 0.00
CA GLU A 84 -8.10 2.89 1.22
C GLU A 84 -7.90 1.85 2.34
N LYS A 85 -8.87 0.96 2.57
CA LYS A 85 -8.74 -0.09 3.59
C LYS A 85 -7.57 -1.02 3.32
N ILE A 86 -7.41 -1.45 2.06
CA ILE A 86 -6.29 -2.33 1.66
C ILE A 86 -4.97 -1.57 1.82
N MET A 87 -4.92 -0.31 1.37
CA MET A 87 -3.72 0.52 1.49
C MET A 87 -3.31 0.76 2.94
N ILE A 88 -4.25 1.02 3.85
CA ILE A 88 -3.98 1.19 5.29
C ILE A 88 -3.40 -0.10 5.86
N LYS A 89 -4.02 -1.25 5.57
CA LYS A 89 -3.54 -2.56 6.04
C LYS A 89 -2.13 -2.86 5.53
N MET A 90 -1.89 -2.68 4.23
CA MET A 90 -0.57 -2.94 3.64
C MET A 90 0.47 -1.93 4.11
N SER A 91 0.10 -0.66 4.36
CA SER A 91 1.03 0.34 4.93
C SER A 91 1.48 -0.05 6.33
N SER A 92 0.58 -0.62 7.14
CA SER A 92 0.90 -1.12 8.47
C SER A 92 1.86 -2.32 8.41
N LEU A 93 1.55 -3.31 7.57
CA LEU A 93 2.37 -4.53 7.42
C LEU A 93 3.77 -4.23 6.85
N LEU A 94 3.86 -3.35 5.85
CA LEU A 94 5.12 -2.97 5.21
C LEU A 94 5.88 -1.88 5.99
N GLY A 95 5.34 -1.42 7.12
CA GLY A 95 5.96 -0.40 7.96
C GLY A 95 6.07 0.97 7.30
N PHE A 96 5.17 1.33 6.39
CA PHE A 96 5.12 2.66 5.76
C PHE A 96 4.53 3.74 6.66
N ASP A 97 3.82 3.36 7.73
CA ASP A 97 3.34 4.32 8.73
C ASP A 97 4.21 4.30 10.01
N PRO A 98 4.54 5.47 10.59
CA PRO A 98 5.43 5.53 11.75
C PRO A 98 4.92 4.82 13.00
N VAL A 99 3.60 4.72 13.19
CA VAL A 99 3.00 4.16 14.40
C VAL A 99 3.14 2.65 14.39
N SER A 100 2.75 1.99 13.29
CA SER A 100 2.92 0.55 13.12
C SER A 100 4.39 0.15 13.14
N ARG A 101 5.27 0.96 12.53
CA ARG A 101 6.72 0.70 12.55
C ARG A 101 7.29 0.72 13.97
N ARG A 102 6.88 1.68 14.81
CA ARG A 102 7.31 1.71 16.22
C ARG A 102 6.76 0.54 17.04
N ARG A 103 5.57 0.04 16.70
CA ARG A 103 4.95 -1.09 17.40
C ARG A 103 5.56 -2.43 17.01
N ASN A 104 6.12 -2.54 15.81
CA ASN A 104 6.72 -3.76 15.28
C ASN A 104 8.12 -3.44 14.72
N PRO A 105 9.10 -3.15 15.61
CA PRO A 105 10.48 -2.90 15.21
C PRO A 105 11.07 -4.13 14.53
N ILE A 106 12.11 -3.91 13.73
CA ILE A 106 12.88 -4.99 13.11
C ILE A 106 13.66 -5.67 14.24
N GLU A 107 13.52 -6.99 14.37
CA GLU A 107 14.36 -7.77 15.30
C GLU A 107 15.82 -7.67 14.84
N SER A 108 16.70 -7.28 15.76
CA SER A 108 18.14 -7.27 15.55
C SER A 108 18.76 -8.43 16.30
N ASP A 109 19.79 -9.05 15.73
CA ASP A 109 20.63 -10.04 16.43
C ASP A 109 21.53 -9.40 17.51
N GLU A 110 21.42 -8.08 17.74
CA GLU A 110 22.09 -7.44 18.87
C GLU A 110 21.41 -7.85 20.18
N PRO A 111 22.17 -8.34 21.18
CA PRO A 111 21.61 -8.77 22.44
C PRO A 111 20.90 -7.61 23.12
N ASP A 112 19.62 -7.81 23.45
CA ASP A 112 18.84 -6.81 24.16
C ASP A 112 19.05 -6.90 25.68
N ASP A 113 18.44 -5.96 26.43
CA ASP A 113 18.55 -5.93 27.89
C ASP A 113 18.00 -7.21 28.56
N LEU A 114 17.05 -7.92 27.92
CA LEU A 114 16.55 -9.20 28.42
C LEU A 114 17.56 -10.32 28.15
N ASP A 115 18.20 -10.35 26.98
CA ASP A 115 19.24 -11.33 26.67
C ASP A 115 20.43 -11.22 27.63
N VAL A 116 20.81 -10.01 28.02
CA VAL A 116 21.87 -9.74 29.01
C VAL A 116 21.49 -10.24 30.41
N LEU A 117 20.20 -10.23 30.76
CA LEU A 117 19.72 -10.68 32.07
C LEU A 117 19.65 -12.21 32.21
N ILE A 118 19.70 -12.94 31.09
CA ILE A 118 19.54 -14.40 31.06
C ILE A 118 20.86 -15.11 30.66
N ALA A 119 21.90 -14.36 30.26
CA ALA A 119 23.25 -14.83 29.97
C ALA A 119 24.12 -14.99 31.22
#